data_AF-T0YHW4-F1
#
_entry.id   AF-T0YHW4-F1
#
_cell.length_a   1.000
_cell.length_b   1.000
_cell.length_c   1.000
_cell.angle_alpha   90.00
_cell.angle_beta   90.00
_cell.angle_gamma   90.00
#
_symmetry.space_group_name_H-M   'P 1'
#
loop_
_entity.id
_entity.type
_entity.pdbx_description
1 polymer ?
#
loop_
_entity_poly.entity_id
_entity_poly.type
_entity_poly.pdbx_seq_one_letter_code
_entity_poly.pdbx_strand_id
1 'polypeptide(L)'
;DVADAAAIAAVCSRENGTSITGALDDISCALYGGVTLTDNRLDRIILRHPVMERPILICYPKYERRITSRIDISSIRRAGPSIKPLRALVEGGFYYEAMVLNGLIHGSIFGYDHHVLSYLLQSGSEYASISGKGPAMFAVYDKQDLLDDALRRFSRKGYELVATRFSNAPAQVEP
;
A
#
# COMPACT_ATOMS: atom_id res chain seq x y z
N ASP A 1 12.23 9.46 20.99
CA ASP A 1 11.44 8.21 20.89
C ASP A 1 11.13 7.92 19.41
N VAL A 2 10.77 6.68 19.03
CA VAL A 2 10.36 6.31 17.66
C VAL A 2 9.13 7.11 17.22
N ALA A 3 8.25 7.46 18.17
CA ALA A 3 7.11 8.34 17.92
C ALA A 3 7.53 9.76 17.53
N ASP A 4 8.54 10.32 18.23
CA ASP A 4 9.11 11.62 17.88
C ASP A 4 9.76 11.58 16.49
N ALA A 5 10.48 10.49 16.18
CA ALA A 5 11.10 10.31 14.87
C ALA A 5 10.05 10.27 13.74
N ALA A 6 8.92 9.59 13.95
CA ALA A 6 7.83 9.54 12.98
C ALA A 6 7.20 10.93 12.73
N ALA A 7 6.95 11.68 13.81
CA ALA A 7 6.39 13.03 13.72
C ALA A 7 7.35 14.01 13.02
N ILE A 8 8.64 13.97 13.37
CA ILE A 8 9.67 14.78 12.72
C ILE A 8 9.78 14.44 11.23
N ALA A 9 9.82 13.15 10.88
CA ALA A 9 9.89 12.73 9.49
C ALA A 9 8.66 13.22 8.68
N ALA A 10 7.46 13.17 9.26
CA ALA A 10 6.26 13.69 8.61
C ALA A 10 6.32 15.21 8.38
N VAL A 11 6.86 15.98 9.33
CA VAL A 11 7.13 17.42 9.17
C VAL A 11 8.11 17.65 8.01
N CYS A 12 9.26 16.96 8.03
CA CYS A 12 10.27 17.08 6.98
C CYS A 12 9.71 16.73 5.59
N SER A 13 8.87 15.70 5.50
CA SER A 13 8.19 15.31 4.25
C SER A 13 7.23 16.37 3.70
N ARG A 14 6.61 17.19 4.57
CA ARG A 14 5.82 18.35 4.13
C ARG A 14 6.71 19.49 3.69
N GLU A 15 7.71 19.84 4.49
CA GLU A 15 8.61 20.97 4.22
C GLU A 15 9.41 20.80 2.93
N ASN A 16 9.83 19.57 2.62
CA ASN A 16 10.55 19.26 1.39
C ASN A 16 9.64 18.99 0.17
N GLY A 17 8.32 19.07 0.34
CA GLY A 17 7.33 18.87 -0.73
C GLY A 17 7.17 17.44 -1.24
N THR A 18 7.73 16.43 -0.56
CA THR A 18 7.57 15.01 -0.95
C THR A 18 6.18 14.47 -0.63
N SER A 19 5.52 15.02 0.39
CA SER A 19 4.14 14.68 0.75
C SER A 19 3.32 15.91 1.11
N ILE A 20 2.07 15.97 0.62
CA ILE A 20 1.12 17.03 0.97
C ILE A 20 0.66 16.90 2.43
N THR A 21 0.52 15.67 2.91
CA THR A 21 -0.03 15.37 4.25
C THR A 21 1.04 14.93 5.25
N GLY A 22 2.29 14.77 4.81
CA GLY A 22 3.39 14.24 5.63
C GLY A 22 3.53 12.72 5.59
N ALA A 23 2.53 11.97 5.09
CA ALA A 23 2.57 10.51 4.96
C ALA A 23 2.92 9.78 6.27
N LEU A 24 2.35 10.23 7.39
CA LEU A 24 2.62 9.64 8.71
C LEU A 24 2.17 8.16 8.78
N ASP A 25 1.14 7.77 8.03
CA ASP A 25 0.74 6.37 7.83
C ASP A 25 1.90 5.51 7.30
N ASP A 26 2.50 5.91 6.17
CA ASP A 26 3.62 5.19 5.56
C ASP A 26 4.85 5.15 6.49
N ILE A 27 5.19 6.30 7.09
CA ILE A 27 6.33 6.44 8.00
C ILE A 27 6.15 5.58 9.25
N SER A 28 4.99 5.67 9.89
CA SER A 28 4.71 4.90 11.10
C SER A 28 4.66 3.40 10.80
N CYS A 29 4.12 2.98 9.66
CA CYS A 29 4.12 1.58 9.25
C CYS A 29 5.55 1.05 9.08
N ALA A 30 6.42 1.82 8.39
CA ALA A 30 7.81 1.46 8.20
C ALA A 30 8.61 1.38 9.52
N LEU A 31 8.31 2.25 10.48
CA LEU A 31 9.01 2.29 11.77
C LEU A 31 8.53 1.20 12.74
N TYR A 32 7.25 0.87 12.73
CA TYR A 32 6.65 0.00 13.74
C TYR A 32 6.31 -1.40 13.25
N GLY A 33 6.26 -1.62 11.94
CA GLY A 33 5.68 -2.83 11.35
C GLY A 33 4.16 -2.92 11.53
N GLY A 34 3.59 -4.00 11.01
CA GLY A 34 2.16 -4.29 11.12
C GLY A 34 1.29 -3.31 10.32
N VAL A 35 0.15 -2.95 10.89
CA VAL A 35 -0.80 -1.99 10.32
C VAL A 35 -0.84 -0.74 11.19
N THR A 36 -0.77 0.42 10.54
CA THR A 36 -0.95 1.73 11.15
C THR A 36 -2.15 2.44 10.52
N LEU A 37 -2.95 3.07 11.37
CA LEU A 37 -3.98 4.02 10.93
C LEU A 37 -3.67 5.36 11.59
N THR A 38 -3.70 6.43 10.81
CA THR A 38 -3.29 7.75 11.25
C THR A 38 -4.31 8.82 10.87
N ASP A 39 -4.33 9.89 11.65
CA ASP A 39 -4.87 11.18 11.25
C ASP A 39 -3.69 12.09 10.87
N ASN A 40 -3.36 12.10 9.57
CA ASN A 40 -2.24 12.91 9.05
C ASN A 40 -2.51 14.44 9.14
N ARG A 41 -3.73 14.88 9.44
CA ARG A 41 -4.01 16.31 9.65
C ARG A 41 -3.65 16.74 11.07
N LEU A 42 -3.76 15.82 12.03
CA LEU A 42 -3.46 16.04 13.44
C LEU A 42 -2.14 15.38 13.86
N ASP A 43 -1.36 14.87 12.90
CA ASP A 43 -0.11 14.12 13.11
C ASP A 43 -0.24 13.06 14.22
N ARG A 44 -1.34 12.30 14.19
CA ARG A 44 -1.68 11.34 15.25
C ARG A 44 -1.80 9.93 14.72
N ILE A 45 -1.19 8.99 15.41
CA ILE A 45 -1.46 7.56 15.22
C ILE A 45 -2.76 7.22 15.96
N ILE A 46 -3.76 6.73 15.23
CA ILE A 46 -5.08 6.35 15.75
C ILE A 46 -5.01 4.94 16.34
N LEU A 47 -4.44 3.99 15.59
CA LEU A 47 -4.24 2.62 16.07
C LEU A 47 -3.04 1.98 15.39
N ARG A 48 -2.58 0.90 16.03
CA ARG A 48 -1.49 0.03 15.58
C ARG A 48 -1.83 -1.40 15.92
N HIS A 49 -1.92 -2.27 14.93
CA HIS A 49 -2.16 -3.70 15.16
C HIS A 49 -1.16 -4.55 14.39
N PRO A 50 -0.82 -5.75 14.90
CA PRO A 50 -0.13 -6.73 14.10
C PRO A 50 -1.03 -7.18 12.94
N VAL A 51 -0.40 -7.56 11.83
CA VAL A 51 -1.05 -8.16 10.67
C VAL A 51 -0.66 -9.62 10.56
N MET A 52 -1.57 -10.43 10.03
CA MET A 52 -1.26 -11.82 9.72
C MET A 52 -0.15 -11.86 8.65
N GLU A 53 0.92 -12.60 8.92
CA GLU A 53 2.06 -12.68 8.01
C GLU A 53 1.77 -13.65 6.86
N ARG A 54 1.26 -13.11 5.75
CA ARG A 54 0.94 -13.87 4.54
C ARG A 54 1.97 -13.64 3.43
N PRO A 55 2.22 -14.64 2.55
CA PRO A 55 2.98 -14.43 1.32
C PRO A 55 2.37 -13.35 0.43
N ILE A 56 3.21 -12.45 -0.06
CA ILE A 56 2.82 -11.33 -0.93
C ILE A 56 3.68 -11.34 -2.18
N LEU A 57 3.03 -11.22 -3.33
CA LEU A 57 3.69 -10.88 -4.58
C LEU A 57 3.43 -9.42 -4.90
N ILE A 58 4.50 -8.63 -5.05
CA ILE A 58 4.42 -7.25 -5.55
C ILE A 58 4.84 -7.27 -7.00
N CYS A 59 4.05 -6.63 -7.87
CA CYS A 59 4.33 -6.50 -9.29
C CYS A 59 4.33 -5.02 -9.69
N TYR A 60 5.37 -4.53 -10.33
CA TYR A 60 5.47 -3.12 -10.74
C TYR A 60 6.11 -2.97 -12.13
N PRO A 61 5.74 -1.94 -12.90
CA PRO A 61 6.32 -1.69 -14.21
C PRO A 61 7.77 -1.18 -14.09
N LYS A 62 8.68 -1.72 -14.92
CA LYS A 62 10.12 -1.37 -14.93
C LYS A 62 10.39 0.08 -15.31
N TYR A 63 9.62 0.60 -16.27
CA TYR A 63 9.93 1.85 -16.97
C TYR A 63 8.91 2.96 -16.71
N GLU A 64 7.79 2.64 -16.05
CA GLU A 64 6.77 3.63 -15.73
C GLU A 64 7.03 4.20 -14.33
N ARG A 65 7.57 5.41 -14.29
CA ARG A 65 7.62 6.22 -13.06
C ARG A 65 6.52 7.26 -13.13
N ARG A 66 5.47 7.09 -12.33
CA ARG A 66 4.47 8.17 -12.18
C ARG A 66 5.05 9.28 -11.33
N ILE A 67 5.20 10.44 -11.95
CA ILE A 67 5.49 11.67 -11.22
C ILE A 67 4.20 12.07 -10.51
N THR A 68 4.20 11.99 -9.19
CA THR A 68 3.07 12.33 -8.30
C THR A 68 2.59 13.78 -8.47
N SER A 69 3.39 14.65 -9.10
CA SER A 69 3.03 16.04 -9.42
C SER A 69 1.88 16.19 -10.44
N ARG A 70 1.50 15.11 -11.14
CA ARG A 70 0.37 15.10 -12.10
C ARG A 70 -0.92 14.51 -11.54
N ILE A 71 -0.99 14.26 -10.23
CA ILE A 71 -2.19 13.71 -9.59
C ILE A 71 -3.28 14.79 -9.57
N ASP A 72 -4.42 14.51 -10.21
CA ASP A 72 -5.62 15.34 -10.10
C ASP A 72 -6.22 15.21 -8.69
N ILE A 73 -5.81 16.12 -7.80
CA ILE A 73 -6.32 16.22 -6.42
C ILE A 73 -7.85 16.39 -6.42
N SER A 74 -8.43 17.01 -7.45
CA SER A 74 -9.88 17.19 -7.55
C SER A 74 -10.60 15.85 -7.71
N SER A 75 -10.03 14.90 -8.47
CA SER A 75 -10.57 13.55 -8.62
C SER A 75 -10.52 12.76 -7.31
N ILE A 76 -9.41 12.84 -6.56
CA ILE A 76 -9.31 12.22 -5.24
C ILE A 76 -10.35 12.81 -4.28
N ARG A 77 -10.52 14.14 -4.28
CA ARG A 77 -11.51 14.82 -3.43
C ARG A 77 -12.93 14.37 -3.76
N ARG A 78 -13.27 14.17 -5.04
CA ARG A 78 -14.57 13.63 -5.48
C ARG A 78 -14.80 12.20 -5.02
N ALA A 79 -13.75 11.37 -4.94
CA ALA A 79 -13.82 10.02 -4.42
C ALA A 79 -13.88 9.94 -2.87
N GLY A 80 -13.77 11.07 -2.17
CA GLY A 80 -13.81 11.14 -0.71
C GLY A 80 -14.96 10.35 -0.06
N PRO A 81 -16.22 10.42 -0.55
CA PRO A 81 -17.32 9.60 -0.02
C PRO A 81 -17.08 8.08 -0.12
N SER A 82 -16.36 7.61 -1.14
CA SER A 82 -15.99 6.20 -1.31
C SER A 82 -14.79 5.79 -0.48
N ILE A 83 -13.88 6.73 -0.15
CA ILE A 83 -12.69 6.48 0.67
C ILE A 83 -13.03 6.50 2.17
N LYS A 84 -13.96 7.37 2.60
CA LYS A 84 -14.34 7.52 4.02
C LYS A 84 -14.68 6.19 4.72
N PRO A 85 -15.44 5.26 4.13
CA PRO A 85 -15.76 3.98 4.76
C PRO A 85 -14.56 3.05 5.00
N LEU A 86 -13.45 3.23 4.29
CA LEU A 86 -12.26 2.38 4.44
C LEU A 86 -11.68 2.45 5.85
N ARG A 87 -11.81 3.61 6.51
CA ARG A 87 -11.41 3.77 7.91
C ARG A 87 -12.12 2.77 8.82
N ALA A 88 -13.43 2.58 8.64
CA ALA A 88 -14.21 1.66 9.46
C ALA A 88 -13.80 0.20 9.24
N LEU A 89 -13.38 -0.16 8.01
CA LEU A 89 -12.83 -1.49 7.73
C LEU A 89 -11.52 -1.71 8.50
N VAL A 90 -10.61 -0.74 8.48
CA VAL A 90 -9.34 -0.82 9.23
C VAL A 90 -9.59 -0.87 10.73
N GLU A 91 -10.48 -0.03 11.26
CA GLU A 91 -10.87 -0.06 12.68
C GLU A 91 -11.54 -1.40 13.06
N GLY A 92 -12.24 -2.05 12.13
CA GLY A 92 -12.84 -3.38 12.29
C GLY A 92 -11.89 -4.56 12.04
N GLY A 93 -10.62 -4.33 11.69
CA GLY A 93 -9.64 -5.39 11.43
C GLY A 93 -9.64 -5.97 10.00
N PHE A 94 -10.46 -5.42 9.09
CA PHE A 94 -10.57 -5.85 7.69
C PHE A 94 -9.50 -5.17 6.82
N TYR A 95 -8.23 -5.43 7.13
CA TYR A 95 -7.09 -4.73 6.51
C TYR A 95 -6.93 -5.03 5.02
N TYR A 96 -7.04 -6.30 4.63
CA TYR A 96 -6.85 -6.70 3.24
C TYR A 96 -7.98 -6.18 2.34
N GLU A 97 -9.23 -6.21 2.84
CA GLU A 97 -10.39 -5.62 2.18
C GLU A 97 -10.22 -4.12 2.01
N ALA A 98 -9.77 -3.42 3.07
CA ALA A 98 -9.47 -1.99 3.00
C ALA A 98 -8.38 -1.69 1.96
N MET A 99 -7.30 -2.48 1.92
CA MET A 99 -6.23 -2.35 0.92
C MET A 99 -6.74 -2.57 -0.50
N VAL A 100 -7.55 -3.61 -0.73
CA VAL A 100 -8.12 -3.93 -2.04
C VAL A 100 -8.99 -2.77 -2.53
N LEU A 101 -9.95 -2.33 -1.70
CA LEU A 101 -10.86 -1.24 -2.05
C LEU A 101 -10.12 0.09 -2.26
N ASN A 102 -9.12 0.39 -1.42
CA ASN A 102 -8.27 1.57 -1.60
C ASN A 102 -7.59 1.57 -2.97
N GLY A 103 -6.97 0.45 -3.33
CA GLY A 103 -6.32 0.27 -4.62
C GLY A 103 -7.29 0.41 -5.79
N LEU A 104 -8.49 -0.15 -5.71
CA LEU A 104 -9.50 -0.07 -6.78
C LEU A 104 -10.03 1.36 -6.96
N ILE A 105 -10.30 2.08 -5.86
CA ILE A 105 -10.75 3.49 -5.91
C ILE A 105 -9.68 4.35 -6.57
N HIS A 106 -8.44 4.27 -6.08
CA HIS A 106 -7.33 4.99 -6.72
C HIS A 106 -7.13 4.53 -8.17
N GLY A 107 -7.29 3.24 -8.45
CA GLY A 107 -7.20 2.70 -9.79
C GLY A 107 -8.17 3.25 -10.79
N SER A 108 -9.43 3.41 -10.40
CA SER A 108 -10.44 4.03 -11.25
C SER A 108 -10.15 5.50 -11.57
N ILE A 109 -9.48 6.22 -10.67
CA ILE A 109 -9.10 7.62 -10.86
C ILE A 109 -7.90 7.73 -11.79
N PHE A 110 -6.96 6.79 -11.66
CA PHE A 110 -5.66 6.88 -12.29
C PHE A 110 -5.55 6.08 -13.59
N GLY A 111 -6.51 5.23 -13.91
CA GLY A 111 -6.62 4.52 -15.20
C GLY A 111 -5.52 3.48 -15.40
N TYR A 112 -5.30 2.60 -14.41
CA TYR A 112 -4.26 1.56 -14.54
C TYR A 112 -4.64 0.46 -15.53
N ASP A 113 -3.60 -0.13 -16.13
CA ASP A 113 -3.72 -1.36 -16.92
C ASP A 113 -4.12 -2.54 -16.01
N HIS A 114 -5.35 -3.01 -16.17
CA HIS A 114 -5.90 -4.12 -15.38
C HIS A 114 -5.43 -5.50 -15.84
N HIS A 115 -4.60 -5.64 -16.88
CA HIS A 115 -4.14 -6.96 -17.34
C HIS A 115 -3.28 -7.66 -16.29
N VAL A 116 -2.37 -6.94 -15.62
CA VAL A 116 -1.55 -7.52 -14.55
C VAL A 116 -2.39 -7.84 -13.32
N LEU A 117 -3.32 -6.95 -12.96
CA LEU A 117 -4.24 -7.22 -11.86
C LEU A 117 -5.12 -8.45 -12.14
N SER A 118 -5.62 -8.60 -13.37
CA SER A 118 -6.37 -9.78 -13.80
C SER A 118 -5.54 -11.06 -13.68
N TYR A 119 -4.26 -11.01 -14.06
CA TYR A 119 -3.36 -12.15 -13.87
C TYR A 119 -3.22 -12.53 -12.39
N LEU A 120 -2.99 -11.53 -11.52
CA LEU A 120 -2.83 -11.75 -10.08
C LEU A 120 -4.09 -12.34 -9.45
N LEU A 121 -5.28 -11.92 -9.86
CA LEU A 121 -6.54 -12.51 -9.40
C LEU A 121 -6.70 -13.96 -9.88
N GLN A 122 -6.28 -14.27 -11.11
CA GLN A 122 -6.36 -15.61 -11.70
C GLN A 122 -5.23 -16.55 -11.26
N SER A 123 -4.22 -16.04 -10.54
CA SER A 123 -3.08 -16.85 -10.10
C SER A 123 -3.36 -17.66 -8.83
N GLY A 124 -4.54 -17.51 -8.22
CA GLY A 124 -4.89 -18.15 -6.95
C GLY A 124 -4.61 -17.29 -5.71
N SER A 125 -4.44 -15.97 -5.89
CA SER A 125 -4.40 -15.03 -4.77
C SER A 125 -5.77 -14.89 -4.10
N GLU A 126 -5.79 -14.60 -2.81
CA GLU A 126 -7.02 -14.32 -2.06
C GLU A 126 -7.41 -12.83 -2.17
N TYR A 127 -6.40 -11.97 -2.21
CA TYR A 127 -6.57 -10.53 -2.40
C TYR A 127 -5.57 -10.05 -3.44
N ALA A 128 -6.00 -9.24 -4.39
CA ALA A 128 -5.09 -8.51 -5.28
C ALA A 128 -5.67 -7.14 -5.63
N SER A 129 -4.81 -6.12 -5.66
CA SER A 129 -5.19 -4.76 -6.05
C SER A 129 -3.96 -3.91 -6.35
N ILE A 130 -4.19 -2.64 -6.63
CA ILE A 130 -3.14 -1.62 -6.73
C ILE A 130 -2.64 -1.25 -5.34
N SER A 131 -1.33 -1.15 -5.19
CA SER A 131 -0.69 -0.66 -3.96
C SER A 131 -0.72 0.88 -3.93
N GLY A 132 -1.42 1.44 -2.94
CA GLY A 132 -1.55 2.88 -2.76
C GLY A 132 -2.05 3.61 -4.01
N LYS A 133 -1.24 4.55 -4.50
CA LYS A 133 -1.50 5.33 -5.74
C LYS A 133 -0.80 4.72 -6.97
N GLY A 134 -0.48 3.43 -6.94
CA GLY A 134 0.13 2.69 -8.04
C GLY A 134 1.48 3.25 -8.52
N PRO A 135 2.00 2.77 -9.67
CA PRO A 135 1.45 1.72 -10.52
C PRO A 135 1.73 0.29 -10.03
N ALA A 136 2.40 0.14 -8.88
CA ALA A 136 2.62 -1.16 -8.27
C ALA A 136 1.28 -1.82 -7.89
N MET A 137 1.23 -3.14 -8.05
CA MET A 137 0.13 -4.00 -7.68
C MET A 137 0.63 -5.03 -6.68
N PHE A 138 -0.26 -5.54 -5.86
CA PHE A 138 0.04 -6.60 -4.90
C PHE A 138 -0.95 -7.75 -5.06
N ALA A 139 -0.51 -8.94 -4.64
CA ALA A 139 -1.36 -10.10 -4.46
C ALA A 139 -0.95 -10.83 -3.17
N VAL A 140 -1.94 -11.11 -2.31
CA VAL A 140 -1.79 -11.84 -1.06
C VAL A 140 -2.25 -13.27 -1.27
N TYR A 141 -1.43 -14.22 -0.86
CA TYR A 141 -1.71 -15.65 -1.01
C TYR A 141 -1.88 -16.30 0.36
N ASP A 142 -2.65 -17.38 0.40
CA ASP A 142 -2.76 -18.21 1.60
C ASP A 142 -1.52 -19.09 1.82
N LYS A 143 -0.92 -19.56 0.72
CA LYS A 143 0.18 -20.51 0.74
C LYS A 143 1.32 -20.05 -0.14
N GLN A 144 2.54 -20.33 0.31
CA GLN A 144 3.76 -19.98 -0.43
C GLN A 144 3.78 -20.64 -1.82
N ASP A 145 3.36 -21.90 -1.93
CA ASP A 145 3.35 -22.64 -3.20
C ASP A 145 2.49 -21.97 -4.29
N LEU A 146 1.39 -21.30 -3.90
CA LEU A 146 0.53 -20.56 -4.83
C LEU A 146 1.24 -19.31 -5.35
N LEU A 147 1.96 -18.61 -4.47
CA LEU A 147 2.81 -17.48 -4.85
C LEU A 147 3.91 -17.94 -5.82
N ASP A 148 4.60 -19.02 -5.49
CA ASP A 148 5.70 -19.55 -6.30
C ASP A 148 5.21 -20.00 -7.67
N ASP A 149 3.99 -20.55 -7.75
CA ASP A 149 3.34 -20.88 -9.00
C ASP A 149 2.97 -19.64 -9.83
N ALA A 150 2.46 -18.60 -9.17
CA ALA A 150 2.20 -17.31 -9.79
C ALA A 150 3.48 -16.62 -10.29
N LEU A 151 4.61 -16.79 -9.62
CA LEU A 151 5.91 -16.32 -10.12
C LEU A 151 6.30 -17.06 -11.40
N ARG A 152 6.24 -18.40 -11.40
CA ARG A 152 6.65 -19.24 -12.54
C ARG A 152 5.82 -18.99 -13.79
N ARG A 153 4.51 -18.76 -13.64
CA ARG A 153 3.59 -18.54 -14.77
C ARG A 153 3.61 -17.11 -15.31
N PHE A 154 4.23 -16.17 -14.61
CA PHE A 154 4.23 -14.76 -15.03
C PHE A 154 5.10 -14.56 -16.26
N SER A 155 4.53 -14.01 -17.33
CA SER A 155 5.21 -13.87 -18.64
C SER A 155 5.13 -12.46 -19.23
N ARG A 156 4.46 -11.52 -18.56
CA ARG A 156 4.26 -10.16 -19.08
C ARG A 156 5.57 -9.37 -19.03
N LYS A 157 6.10 -9.03 -20.21
CA LYS A 157 7.29 -8.18 -20.33
C LYS A 157 7.04 -6.78 -19.75
N GLY A 158 8.11 -6.15 -19.26
CA GLY A 158 8.08 -4.78 -18.75
C GLY A 158 7.69 -4.63 -17.28
N TYR A 159 7.51 -5.74 -16.57
CA TYR A 159 7.22 -5.77 -15.13
C TYR A 159 8.31 -6.49 -14.35
N GLU A 160 8.45 -6.12 -13.08
CA GLU A 160 9.26 -6.81 -12.07
C GLU A 160 8.37 -7.33 -10.95
N LEU A 161 8.76 -8.50 -10.43
CA LEU A 161 8.04 -9.21 -9.40
C LEU A 161 8.95 -9.34 -8.18
N VAL A 162 8.41 -9.05 -7.00
CA VAL A 162 9.07 -9.21 -5.71
C VAL A 162 8.18 -10.09 -4.84
N ALA A 163 8.70 -11.26 -4.48
CA ALA A 163 8.08 -12.13 -3.48
C ALA A 163 8.55 -11.73 -2.09
N THR A 164 7.61 -11.51 -1.19
CA THR A 164 7.87 -11.06 0.17
C THR A 164 6.74 -11.49 1.10
N ARG A 165 6.72 -10.97 2.33
CA ARG A 165 5.67 -11.19 3.33
C ARG A 165 5.39 -9.89 4.08
N PHE A 166 4.24 -9.81 4.73
CA PHE A 166 4.01 -8.77 5.72
C PHE A 166 4.97 -8.97 6.90
N SER A 167 5.41 -7.85 7.51
CA SER A 167 6.30 -7.85 8.67
C SER A 167 5.64 -7.10 9.82
N ASN A 168 5.68 -7.70 11.01
CA ASN A 168 5.33 -7.03 12.27
C ASN A 168 6.55 -6.49 13.01
N ALA A 169 7.76 -6.67 12.46
CA ALA A 169 8.98 -6.21 13.08
C ALA A 169 9.14 -4.68 12.93
N PRO A 170 9.49 -3.97 14.02
CA PRO A 170 9.82 -2.55 13.92
C PRO A 170 11.16 -2.35 13.21
N ALA A 171 11.40 -1.12 12.75
CA ALA A 171 12.70 -0.71 12.22
C ALA A 171 13.80 -0.89 13.28
N GLN A 172 14.98 -1.30 12.82
CA GLN A 172 16.16 -1.50 13.65
C GLN A 172 17.22 -0.46 13.29
N VAL A 173 17.91 0.05 14.32
CA VAL A 173 19.08 0.91 14.15
C VAL A 173 20.31 0.07 14.49
N GLU A 174 21.15 -0.17 13.50
CA GLU A 174 22.42 -0.85 13.71
C GLU A 174 23.51 0.17 14.12
N PRO A 175 24.42 -0.18 15.05
CA PRO A 175 25.49 0.71 15.52
C PRO A 175 26.54 1.08 14.46
#